data_AF-A0A1A9VF35-F1
#
_entry.id   AF-A0A1A9VF35-F1
#
_cell.length_a   1.000
_cell.length_b   1.000
_cell.length_c   1.000
_cell.angle_alpha   90.00
_cell.angle_beta   90.00
_cell.angle_gamma   90.00
#
_symmetry.space_group_name_H-M   'P 1'
#
loop_
_entity.id
_entity.type
_entity.pdbx_description
1 polymer ?
#
loop_
_entity_poly.entity_id
_entity_poly.type
_entity_poly.pdbx_seq_one_letter_code
_entity_poly.pdbx_strand_id
1 'polypeptide(L)'
;MSSSDVNVKLSRLLLLAHKFNNFYLNGFQKGDIRPFLVEGQQVGLIKPDVIKQLNKYPEVFCIRDCEYTKQGIVELNPAFRDYSERTEKLDKVLRELRSKGLFSALQGWREEYYEVKAEHKSLLKMDRSATPLFGVRKYGVDINGYVRHPTHGLCIWLQQRSNTKETWPGKWDNMVGGGLSVGYGIKETAEKEAAEEASIPGDLVKNLVSAGCVSFFFESEQGLFPNTEYVFDLELPLDFVPHNADGEVQAFELLPANECIERVFTADFKTTSCPVVIDFLIRHGFITPENEFWFTQLVELLHVPLQSLYTYKQRLEESRKHHQQQQQTELILINKSLENGHAINKTITKTN
;
A
#
# COMPACT_ATOMS: atom_id res chain seq x y z
N MET A 1 20.42 42.36 -10.40
CA MET A 1 19.00 41.96 -10.33
C MET A 1 18.93 40.75 -9.44
N SER A 2 18.50 40.93 -8.20
CA SER A 2 18.44 39.87 -7.19
C SER A 2 17.45 38.80 -7.62
N SER A 3 17.89 37.54 -7.65
CA SER A 3 17.01 36.39 -7.72
C SER A 3 16.09 36.45 -6.49
N SER A 4 14.85 36.87 -6.70
CA SER A 4 13.80 36.66 -5.72
C SER A 4 13.61 35.15 -5.61
N ASP A 5 14.18 34.54 -4.58
CA ASP A 5 13.79 33.19 -4.15
C ASP A 5 12.33 33.27 -3.75
N VAL A 6 11.45 33.01 -4.71
CA VAL A 6 10.03 32.86 -4.46
C VAL A 6 9.90 31.58 -3.64
N ASN A 7 9.69 31.75 -2.34
CA ASN A 7 9.32 30.65 -1.45
C ASN A 7 7.91 30.18 -1.85
N VAL A 8 7.82 29.33 -2.86
CA VAL A 8 6.55 28.79 -3.35
C VAL A 8 6.01 27.82 -2.30
N LYS A 9 4.95 28.25 -1.60
CA LYS A 9 4.26 27.43 -0.61
C LYS A 9 3.58 26.24 -1.31
N LEU A 10 3.59 25.07 -0.66
CA LEU A 10 2.85 23.89 -1.12
C LEU A 10 1.34 24.19 -1.18
N SER A 11 0.67 23.68 -2.22
CA SER A 11 -0.78 23.78 -2.37
C SER A 11 -1.52 22.87 -1.37
N ARG A 12 -2.81 23.13 -1.14
CA ARG A 12 -3.66 22.28 -0.28
C ARG A 12 -3.72 20.85 -0.80
N LEU A 13 -3.82 20.66 -2.12
CA LEU A 13 -3.84 19.36 -2.76
C LEU A 13 -2.53 18.61 -2.55
N LEU A 14 -1.39 19.28 -2.75
CA LEU A 14 -0.09 18.63 -2.55
C LEU A 14 0.15 18.29 -1.06
N LEU A 15 -0.27 19.15 -0.13
CA LEU A 15 -0.22 18.84 1.31
C LEU A 15 -1.09 17.62 1.67
N LEU A 16 -2.27 17.49 1.05
CA LEU A 16 -3.11 16.31 1.21
C LEU A 16 -2.46 15.06 0.62
N ALA A 17 -1.81 15.18 -0.54
CA ALA A 17 -1.04 14.10 -1.13
C ALA A 17 0.14 13.64 -0.27
N HIS A 18 0.83 14.58 0.40
CA HIS A 18 1.83 14.24 1.40
C HIS A 18 1.24 13.49 2.60
N LYS A 19 -0.01 13.79 2.99
CA LYS A 19 -0.68 13.13 4.10
C LYS A 19 -0.97 11.66 3.79
N PHE A 20 -1.57 11.35 2.64
CA PHE A 20 -1.83 9.95 2.25
C PHE A 20 -0.59 9.20 1.74
N ASN A 21 0.55 9.89 1.56
CA ASN A 21 1.86 9.30 1.25
C ASN A 21 2.92 9.52 2.35
N ASN A 22 2.48 9.70 3.61
CA ASN A 22 3.38 10.05 4.70
C ASN A 22 4.52 9.03 4.89
N PHE A 23 4.28 7.74 4.65
CA PHE A 23 5.28 6.69 4.72
C PHE A 23 6.17 6.66 3.48
N TYR A 24 5.59 6.83 2.28
CA TYR A 24 6.37 6.88 1.05
C TYR A 24 7.46 7.96 1.12
N LEU A 25 7.06 9.16 1.57
CA LEU A 25 7.93 10.33 1.57
C LEU A 25 8.94 10.32 2.71
N ASN A 26 8.54 9.85 3.89
CA ASN A 26 9.34 10.04 5.12
C ASN A 26 9.52 8.78 5.95
N GLY A 27 8.82 7.69 5.63
CA GLY A 27 8.75 6.48 6.45
C GLY A 27 9.99 5.61 6.36
N PHE A 28 10.54 5.42 5.15
CA PHE A 28 11.68 4.51 4.93
C PHE A 28 12.93 4.83 5.74
N GLN A 29 13.14 6.11 6.08
CA GLN A 29 14.31 6.57 6.83
C GLN A 29 14.10 6.48 8.36
N LYS A 30 12.89 6.11 8.81
CA LYS A 30 12.53 6.07 10.23
C LYS A 30 12.73 4.67 10.80
N GLY A 31 13.93 4.47 11.35
CA GLY A 31 14.25 3.27 12.14
C GLY A 31 14.50 2.01 11.32
N ASP A 32 14.48 0.87 11.99
CA ASP A 32 14.83 -0.43 11.41
C ASP A 32 13.60 -1.08 10.74
N ILE A 33 13.33 -0.66 9.50
CA ILE A 33 12.28 -1.25 8.66
C ILE A 33 12.89 -2.38 7.82
N ARG A 34 12.40 -3.59 8.05
CA ARG A 34 12.96 -4.81 7.45
C ARG A 34 12.05 -5.37 6.36
N PRO A 35 12.58 -5.84 5.22
CA PRO A 35 11.82 -6.60 4.24
C PRO A 35 11.17 -7.82 4.88
N PHE A 36 9.88 -8.02 4.59
CA PHE A 36 9.18 -9.27 4.90
C PHE A 36 9.28 -10.23 3.72
N LEU A 37 9.90 -11.39 3.93
CA LEU A 37 10.13 -12.38 2.90
C LEU A 37 9.26 -13.63 3.08
N VAL A 38 8.76 -14.16 1.96
CA VAL A 38 8.10 -15.46 1.86
C VAL A 38 8.61 -16.16 0.60
N GLU A 39 9.10 -17.39 0.71
CA GLU A 39 9.81 -18.09 -0.38
C GLU A 39 10.94 -17.23 -1.01
N GLY A 40 11.70 -16.51 -0.16
CA GLY A 40 12.76 -15.59 -0.60
C GLY A 40 12.27 -14.36 -1.39
N GLN A 41 10.96 -14.18 -1.59
CA GLN A 41 10.38 -13.02 -2.26
C GLN A 41 9.96 -11.98 -1.24
N GLN A 42 10.24 -10.70 -1.51
CA GLN A 42 9.73 -9.62 -0.66
C GLN A 42 8.24 -9.39 -0.92
N VAL A 43 7.44 -9.53 0.13
CA VAL A 43 5.98 -9.36 0.08
C VAL A 43 5.49 -8.17 0.90
N GLY A 44 6.35 -7.60 1.74
CA GLY A 44 6.01 -6.47 2.60
C GLY A 44 7.19 -5.87 3.35
N LEU A 45 6.88 -5.14 4.41
CA LEU A 45 7.81 -4.42 5.28
C LEU A 45 7.36 -4.54 6.73
N ILE A 46 8.29 -4.81 7.64
CA ILE A 46 8.00 -4.95 9.07
C ILE A 46 8.72 -3.86 9.86
N LYS A 47 7.96 -3.19 10.72
CA LYS A 47 8.46 -2.15 11.63
C LYS A 47 9.08 -2.72 12.91
N PRO A 48 9.93 -1.95 13.62
CA PRO A 48 10.62 -2.41 14.84
C PRO A 48 9.73 -2.97 15.94
N ASP A 49 8.58 -2.34 16.17
CA ASP A 49 7.59 -2.74 17.18
C ASP A 49 6.96 -4.10 16.88
N VAL A 50 6.71 -4.38 15.59
CA VAL A 50 6.24 -5.69 15.13
C VAL A 50 7.37 -6.72 15.21
N ILE A 51 8.58 -6.39 14.77
CA ILE A 51 9.78 -7.26 14.87
C ILE A 51 10.00 -7.75 16.30
N LYS A 52 9.84 -6.88 17.30
CA LYS A 52 9.96 -7.23 18.73
C LYS A 52 9.02 -8.37 19.14
N GLN A 53 7.82 -8.45 18.57
CA GLN A 53 6.89 -9.54 18.87
C GLN A 53 7.19 -10.78 18.03
N LEU A 54 7.56 -10.63 16.76
CA LEU A 54 7.86 -11.76 15.88
C LEU A 54 9.11 -12.54 16.34
N ASN A 55 10.08 -11.89 16.98
CA ASN A 55 11.25 -12.54 17.60
C ASN A 55 10.89 -13.61 18.65
N LYS A 56 9.66 -13.60 19.18
CA LYS A 56 9.20 -14.59 20.15
C LYS A 56 8.72 -15.89 19.52
N TYR A 57 8.67 -15.97 18.18
CA TYR A 57 8.21 -17.12 17.41
C TYR A 57 9.29 -17.59 16.43
N PRO A 58 10.47 -18.02 16.92
CA PRO A 58 11.59 -18.44 16.06
C PRO A 58 11.28 -19.67 15.19
N GLU A 59 10.25 -20.44 15.54
CA GLU A 59 9.72 -21.55 14.74
C GLU A 59 8.92 -21.10 13.51
N VAL A 60 8.42 -19.85 13.50
CA VAL A 60 7.64 -19.26 12.40
C VAL A 60 8.43 -18.21 11.63
N PHE A 61 9.30 -17.45 12.28
CA PHE A 61 10.07 -16.37 11.64
C PHE A 61 11.57 -16.54 11.82
N CYS A 62 12.29 -16.43 10.70
CA CYS A 62 13.75 -16.34 10.67
C CYS A 62 14.16 -14.87 10.54
N ILE A 63 14.48 -14.23 11.67
CA ILE A 63 14.90 -12.82 11.73
C ILE A 63 16.42 -12.77 11.82
N ARG A 64 17.05 -12.10 10.85
CA ARG A 64 18.52 -12.07 10.73
C ARG A 64 18.99 -10.88 9.92
N ASP A 65 20.28 -10.60 10.00
CA ASP A 65 20.92 -9.64 9.12
C ASP A 65 21.36 -10.30 7.81
N CYS A 66 21.24 -9.58 6.71
CA CYS A 66 21.74 -10.03 5.41
C CYS A 66 23.13 -9.45 5.18
N GLU A 67 24.16 -10.31 5.12
CA GLU A 67 25.54 -9.88 4.92
C GLU A 67 25.75 -9.13 3.58
N TYR A 68 25.02 -9.54 2.54
CA TYR A 68 25.13 -8.93 1.20
C TYR A 68 24.52 -7.52 1.14
N THR A 69 23.34 -7.33 1.74
CA THR A 69 22.63 -6.05 1.67
C THR A 69 22.86 -5.17 2.90
N LYS A 70 23.53 -5.69 3.94
CA LYS A 70 23.72 -5.08 5.27
C LYS A 70 22.41 -4.60 5.92
N GLN A 71 21.28 -5.20 5.53
CA GLN A 71 19.95 -4.88 6.01
C GLN A 71 19.38 -6.08 6.75
N GLY A 72 18.75 -5.84 7.91
CA GLY A 72 17.95 -6.85 8.60
C GLY A 72 16.77 -7.31 7.76
N ILE A 73 16.45 -8.60 7.83
CA ILE A 73 15.27 -9.19 7.17
C ILE A 73 14.41 -9.95 8.19
N VAL A 74 13.12 -10.07 7.87
CA VAL A 74 12.21 -11.01 8.50
C VAL A 74 11.70 -11.95 7.43
N GLU A 75 11.99 -13.24 7.56
CA GLU A 75 11.52 -14.25 6.62
C GLU A 75 10.58 -15.23 7.32
N LEU A 76 9.44 -15.53 6.70
CA LEU A 76 8.60 -16.64 7.13
C LEU A 76 9.38 -17.94 6.93
N ASN A 77 9.35 -18.85 7.91
CA ASN A 77 10.18 -20.05 7.95
C ASN A 77 10.21 -20.76 6.57
N PRO A 78 11.39 -20.83 5.92
CA PRO A 78 11.51 -21.36 4.57
C PRO A 78 11.23 -22.86 4.47
N ALA A 79 11.10 -23.56 5.60
CA ALA A 79 10.70 -24.97 5.63
C ALA A 79 9.19 -25.19 5.37
N PHE A 80 8.35 -24.15 5.44
CA PHE A 80 6.92 -24.27 5.14
C PHE A 80 6.71 -24.44 3.63
N ARG A 81 6.01 -25.52 3.24
CA ARG A 81 6.10 -26.09 1.89
C ARG A 81 5.13 -25.44 0.90
N ASP A 82 3.94 -25.09 1.35
CA ASP A 82 2.86 -24.66 0.47
C ASP A 82 2.07 -23.49 1.07
N TYR A 83 1.14 -22.98 0.25
CA TYR A 83 0.29 -21.83 0.57
C TYR A 83 -0.50 -22.05 1.87
N SER A 84 -1.04 -23.25 2.06
CA SER A 84 -1.89 -23.60 3.20
C SER A 84 -1.09 -23.66 4.48
N GLU A 85 0.07 -24.32 4.47
CA GLU A 85 0.95 -24.42 5.64
C GLU A 85 1.44 -23.04 6.09
N ARG A 86 1.87 -22.19 5.14
CA ARG A 86 2.29 -20.81 5.44
C ARG A 86 1.16 -19.98 6.06
N THR A 87 -0.03 -20.10 5.49
CA THR A 87 -1.24 -19.42 5.99
C THR A 87 -1.55 -19.86 7.42
N GLU A 88 -1.62 -21.17 7.67
CA GLU A 88 -1.98 -21.73 8.99
C GLU A 88 -0.97 -21.33 10.08
N LYS A 89 0.33 -21.45 9.79
CA LYS A 89 1.39 -21.12 10.76
C LYS A 89 1.38 -19.64 11.12
N LEU A 90 1.19 -18.77 10.13
CA LEU A 90 1.10 -17.34 10.35
C LEU A 90 -0.19 -16.97 11.11
N ASP A 91 -1.33 -17.49 10.68
CA ASP A 91 -2.64 -17.23 11.30
C ASP A 91 -2.64 -17.58 12.80
N LYS A 92 -2.04 -18.71 13.19
CA LYS A 92 -1.89 -19.09 14.60
C LYS A 92 -1.17 -18.02 15.42
N VAL A 93 -0.06 -17.49 14.92
CA VAL A 93 0.69 -16.42 15.60
C VAL A 93 -0.15 -15.14 15.68
N LEU A 94 -0.82 -14.76 14.59
CA LEU A 94 -1.63 -13.54 14.56
C LEU A 94 -2.81 -13.60 15.54
N ARG A 95 -3.48 -14.76 15.64
CA ARG A 95 -4.55 -14.96 16.63
C ARG A 95 -4.03 -14.89 18.07
N GLU A 96 -2.83 -15.41 18.34
CA GLU A 96 -2.20 -15.27 19.65
C GLU A 96 -1.88 -13.79 19.96
N LEU A 97 -1.30 -13.06 19.01
CA LEU A 97 -1.02 -11.62 19.15
C LEU A 97 -2.30 -10.81 19.36
N ARG A 98 -3.38 -11.16 18.65
CA ARG A 98 -4.72 -10.59 18.83
C ARG A 98 -5.25 -10.82 20.23
N SER A 99 -5.18 -12.06 20.73
CA SER A 99 -5.68 -12.44 22.07
C SER A 99 -4.96 -11.69 23.20
N LYS A 100 -3.70 -11.31 22.98
CA LYS A 100 -2.89 -10.53 23.91
C LYS A 100 -3.12 -9.01 23.78
N GLY A 101 -3.94 -8.55 22.82
CA GLY A 101 -4.23 -7.13 22.61
C GLY A 101 -3.00 -6.30 22.20
N LEU A 102 -1.98 -6.92 21.60
CA LEU A 102 -0.69 -6.26 21.37
C LEU A 102 -0.70 -5.25 20.22
N PHE A 103 -1.65 -5.38 19.30
CA PHE A 103 -1.82 -4.48 18.16
C PHE A 103 -3.30 -4.15 18.00
N SER A 104 -3.60 -2.84 17.95
CA SER A 104 -4.96 -2.34 17.73
C SER A 104 -5.53 -2.82 16.38
N ALA A 105 -4.68 -2.91 15.35
CA ALA A 105 -5.06 -3.41 14.03
C ALA A 105 -5.75 -4.78 14.10
N LEU A 106 -5.19 -5.73 14.86
CA LEU A 106 -5.72 -7.09 14.99
C LEU A 106 -7.07 -7.18 15.72
N GLN A 107 -7.53 -6.10 16.36
CA GLN A 107 -8.87 -6.09 16.96
C GLN A 107 -9.97 -5.97 15.89
N GLY A 108 -9.65 -5.44 14.71
CA GLY A 108 -10.56 -5.40 13.56
C GLY A 108 -10.58 -6.69 12.72
N TRP A 109 -10.36 -7.84 13.35
CA TRP A 109 -10.34 -9.15 12.69
C TRP A 109 -11.74 -9.54 12.20
N ARG A 110 -11.86 -9.96 10.94
CA ARG A 110 -13.17 -10.19 10.29
C ARG A 110 -13.32 -11.54 9.61
N GLU A 111 -12.29 -12.39 9.65
CA GLU A 111 -12.24 -13.62 8.83
C GLU A 111 -12.35 -13.28 7.31
N GLU A 112 -11.93 -12.07 6.96
CA GLU A 112 -11.83 -11.57 5.59
C GLU A 112 -10.35 -11.54 5.21
N TYR A 113 -9.96 -12.33 4.20
CA TYR A 113 -8.57 -12.61 3.92
C TYR A 113 -8.09 -11.93 2.65
N TYR A 114 -6.90 -11.35 2.69
CA TYR A 114 -6.20 -10.81 1.53
C TYR A 114 -5.08 -11.73 1.07
N GLU A 115 -4.87 -11.77 -0.24
CA GLU A 115 -3.74 -12.47 -0.86
C GLU A 115 -2.43 -11.73 -0.59
N VAL A 116 -1.43 -12.44 -0.09
CA VAL A 116 -0.06 -11.94 0.03
C VAL A 116 0.73 -12.43 -1.19
N LYS A 117 1.00 -11.50 -2.10
CA LYS A 117 1.58 -11.79 -3.42
C LYS A 117 3.01 -11.29 -3.56
N ALA A 118 3.84 -12.10 -4.20
CA ALA A 118 5.07 -11.65 -4.83
C ALA A 118 4.84 -11.61 -6.34
N GLU A 119 5.05 -10.46 -6.97
CA GLU A 119 4.68 -10.23 -8.37
C GLU A 119 3.24 -10.74 -8.65
N HIS A 120 3.09 -11.82 -9.43
CA HIS A 120 1.81 -12.42 -9.79
C HIS A 120 1.48 -13.72 -9.02
N LYS A 121 2.35 -14.19 -8.13
CA LYS A 121 2.17 -15.44 -7.37
C LYS A 121 1.61 -15.16 -5.98
N SER A 122 0.46 -15.73 -5.66
CA SER A 122 -0.07 -15.79 -4.28
C SER A 122 0.76 -16.78 -3.46
N LEU A 123 1.26 -16.33 -2.31
CA LEU A 123 2.17 -17.11 -1.46
C LEU A 123 1.51 -17.57 -0.16
N LEU A 124 0.59 -16.78 0.38
CA LEU A 124 -0.25 -17.12 1.53
C LEU A 124 -1.43 -16.14 1.56
N LYS A 125 -2.38 -16.36 2.46
CA LYS A 125 -3.35 -15.33 2.85
C LYS A 125 -3.20 -14.92 4.31
N MET A 126 -3.66 -13.72 4.62
CA MET A 126 -3.76 -13.23 5.99
C MET A 126 -5.03 -12.41 6.15
N ASP A 127 -5.59 -12.39 7.36
CA ASP A 127 -6.74 -11.54 7.67
C ASP A 127 -6.39 -10.08 7.34
N ARG A 128 -7.33 -9.37 6.72
CA ARG A 128 -7.21 -7.97 6.28
C ARG A 128 -6.67 -7.07 7.39
N SER A 129 -7.07 -7.31 8.64
CA SER A 129 -6.65 -6.53 9.82
C SER A 129 -5.17 -6.70 10.19
N ALA A 130 -4.56 -7.82 9.80
CA ALA A 130 -3.14 -8.10 10.06
C ALA A 130 -2.23 -7.50 9.00
N THR A 131 -2.73 -7.27 7.79
CA THR A 131 -1.95 -6.76 6.64
C THR A 131 -1.11 -5.51 6.95
N PRO A 132 -1.57 -4.53 7.76
CA PRO A 132 -0.77 -3.35 8.03
C PRO A 132 0.46 -3.62 8.91
N LEU A 133 0.46 -4.69 9.71
CA LEU A 133 1.62 -5.06 10.53
C LEU A 133 2.79 -5.58 9.69
N PHE A 134 2.48 -6.14 8.52
CA PHE A 134 3.45 -6.71 7.59
C PHE A 134 3.71 -5.81 6.40
N GLY A 135 3.04 -4.65 6.33
CA GLY A 135 3.13 -3.71 5.22
C GLY A 135 3.01 -4.41 3.88
N VAL A 136 2.10 -5.37 3.75
CA VAL A 136 1.87 -6.09 2.49
C VAL A 136 1.06 -5.20 1.55
N ARG A 137 1.29 -5.33 0.25
CA ARG A 137 0.50 -4.60 -0.76
C ARG A 137 -0.97 -5.00 -0.65
N LYS A 138 -1.84 -3.99 -0.60
CA LYS A 138 -3.29 -4.14 -0.49
C LYS A 138 -3.93 -3.68 -1.78
N TYR A 139 -4.96 -4.41 -2.18
CA TYR A 139 -5.74 -4.10 -3.36
C TYR A 139 -7.20 -3.90 -2.93
N GLY A 140 -7.86 -2.96 -3.56
CA GLY A 140 -9.29 -2.72 -3.39
C GLY A 140 -9.87 -2.11 -4.65
N VAL A 141 -11.16 -1.84 -4.59
CA VAL A 141 -11.92 -1.23 -5.68
C VAL A 141 -12.68 -0.04 -5.13
N ASP A 142 -12.80 1.01 -5.93
CA ASP A 142 -13.62 2.17 -5.60
C ASP A 142 -14.45 2.56 -6.82
N ILE A 143 -15.70 2.97 -6.58
CA ILE A 143 -16.61 3.43 -7.62
C ILE A 143 -16.93 4.91 -7.39
N ASN A 144 -16.59 5.74 -8.37
CA ASN A 144 -17.10 7.11 -8.47
C ASN A 144 -18.48 7.06 -9.13
N GLY A 145 -19.55 7.05 -8.33
CA GLY A 145 -20.89 7.29 -8.86
C GLY A 145 -21.14 8.78 -9.03
N TYR A 146 -21.54 9.18 -10.23
CA TYR A 146 -21.71 10.59 -10.57
C TYR A 146 -22.95 10.81 -11.44
N VAL A 147 -23.44 12.05 -11.48
CA VAL A 147 -24.53 12.47 -12.35
C VAL A 147 -24.15 13.75 -13.09
N ARG A 148 -24.72 13.95 -14.28
CA ARG A 148 -24.66 15.23 -15.01
C ARG A 148 -25.92 16.04 -14.72
N HIS A 149 -25.88 16.82 -13.65
CA HIS A 149 -27.00 17.65 -13.23
C HIS A 149 -27.22 18.81 -14.20
N PRO A 150 -28.47 19.11 -14.63
CA PRO A 150 -28.76 20.14 -15.63
C PRO A 150 -28.34 21.55 -15.19
N THR A 151 -28.35 21.84 -13.88
CA THR A 151 -27.98 23.16 -13.33
C THR A 151 -26.61 23.22 -12.65
N HIS A 152 -26.14 22.10 -12.09
CA HIS A 152 -24.91 22.05 -11.27
C HIS A 152 -23.74 21.42 -12.02
N GLY A 153 -23.97 20.90 -13.23
CA GLY A 153 -22.96 20.22 -14.02
C GLY A 153 -22.61 18.86 -13.42
N LEU A 154 -21.32 18.56 -13.30
CA LEU A 154 -20.86 17.29 -12.74
C LEU A 154 -21.09 17.26 -11.22
N CYS A 155 -21.85 16.28 -10.76
CA CYS A 155 -22.05 16.01 -9.34
C CYS A 155 -21.63 14.57 -8.99
N ILE A 156 -21.05 14.38 -7.81
CA ILE A 156 -20.48 13.11 -7.36
C ILE A 156 -21.18 12.69 -6.07
N TRP A 157 -21.57 11.42 -6.00
CA TRP A 157 -22.05 10.83 -4.77
C TRP A 157 -20.89 10.51 -3.83
N LEU A 158 -21.05 10.87 -2.56
CA LEU A 158 -20.19 10.44 -1.47
C LEU A 158 -21.04 9.67 -0.47
N GLN A 159 -20.39 8.76 0.25
CA GLN A 159 -21.02 8.06 1.36
C GLN A 159 -20.43 8.50 2.69
N GLN A 160 -21.23 8.43 3.75
CA GLN A 160 -20.75 8.53 5.11
C GLN A 160 -20.74 7.14 5.73
N ARG A 161 -19.56 6.72 6.17
CA ARG A 161 -19.34 5.41 6.79
C ARG A 161 -20.14 5.29 8.08
N SER A 162 -20.70 4.11 8.34
CA SER A 162 -21.36 3.83 9.62
C SER A 162 -20.42 4.07 10.81
N ASN A 163 -20.97 4.56 11.92
CA ASN A 163 -20.25 4.72 13.19
C ASN A 163 -19.75 3.38 13.77
N THR A 164 -20.27 2.23 13.30
CA THR A 164 -19.85 0.90 13.75
C THR A 164 -18.66 0.34 12.95
N LYS A 165 -18.22 0.99 11.88
CA LYS A 165 -17.04 0.56 11.10
C LYS A 165 -15.79 0.58 11.98
N GLU A 166 -15.00 -0.48 11.90
CA GLU A 166 -13.78 -0.63 12.71
C GLU A 166 -12.62 0.26 12.21
N THR A 167 -12.74 0.81 11.00
CA THR A 167 -11.84 1.83 10.48
C THR A 167 -12.61 3.02 9.98
N TRP A 168 -12.14 4.21 10.36
CA TRP A 168 -12.71 5.50 9.97
C TRP A 168 -14.23 5.61 10.19
N PRO A 169 -14.76 5.28 11.40
CA PRO A 169 -16.19 5.38 11.67
C PRO A 169 -16.70 6.82 11.49
N GLY A 170 -17.88 6.96 10.88
CA GLY A 170 -18.55 8.27 10.69
C GLY A 170 -17.92 9.19 9.64
N LYS A 171 -16.81 8.78 9.00
CA LYS A 171 -16.12 9.61 8.00
C LYS A 171 -16.77 9.56 6.63
N TRP A 172 -16.62 10.64 5.87
CA TRP A 172 -16.93 10.69 4.45
C TRP A 172 -15.94 9.87 3.62
N ASP A 173 -16.45 9.20 2.60
CA ASP A 173 -15.75 8.22 1.77
C ASP A 173 -16.24 8.31 0.31
N ASN A 174 -15.55 7.61 -0.60
CA ASN A 174 -16.04 7.37 -1.96
C ASN A 174 -17.40 6.66 -1.93
N MET A 175 -18.27 6.88 -2.93
CA MET A 175 -19.64 6.35 -2.94
C MET A 175 -19.70 4.85 -2.59
N VAL A 176 -18.84 4.05 -3.19
CA VAL A 176 -18.70 2.62 -2.93
C VAL A 176 -17.22 2.28 -2.91
N GLY A 177 -16.76 1.50 -1.93
CA GLY A 177 -15.36 1.09 -1.86
C GLY A 177 -15.12 -0.17 -1.01
N GLY A 178 -14.43 -1.15 -1.60
CA GLY A 178 -14.27 -2.48 -1.02
C GLY A 178 -12.87 -3.07 -1.14
N GLY A 179 -12.58 -4.00 -0.23
CA GLY A 179 -11.32 -4.74 -0.24
C GLY A 179 -11.30 -5.89 -1.24
N LEU A 180 -10.17 -6.13 -1.91
CA LEU A 180 -10.04 -7.29 -2.79
C LEU A 180 -9.72 -8.56 -1.98
N SER A 181 -10.78 -9.26 -1.58
CA SER A 181 -10.71 -10.51 -0.82
C SER A 181 -10.27 -11.72 -1.65
N VAL A 182 -9.66 -12.70 -0.99
CA VAL A 182 -9.29 -13.99 -1.59
C VAL A 182 -10.50 -14.62 -2.27
N GLY A 183 -10.32 -15.05 -3.51
CA GLY A 183 -11.34 -15.75 -4.30
C GLY A 183 -12.22 -14.84 -5.16
N TYR A 184 -12.14 -13.52 -5.01
CA TYR A 184 -12.92 -12.56 -5.81
C TYR A 184 -12.10 -11.93 -6.93
N GLY A 185 -12.72 -11.73 -8.09
CA GLY A 185 -12.19 -10.92 -9.17
C GLY A 185 -12.38 -9.41 -8.91
N ILE A 186 -11.57 -8.56 -9.54
CA ILE A 186 -11.64 -7.09 -9.35
C ILE A 186 -13.04 -6.55 -9.69
N LYS A 187 -13.57 -6.87 -10.89
CA LYS A 187 -14.89 -6.41 -11.29
C LYS A 187 -15.99 -7.03 -10.42
N GLU A 188 -15.87 -8.31 -10.12
CA GLU A 188 -16.81 -9.03 -9.24
C GLU A 188 -16.90 -8.36 -7.86
N THR A 189 -15.77 -7.96 -7.27
CA THR A 189 -15.77 -7.16 -6.04
C THR A 189 -16.48 -5.83 -6.24
N ALA A 190 -16.19 -5.07 -7.30
CA ALA A 190 -16.88 -3.80 -7.53
C ALA A 190 -18.41 -3.98 -7.66
N GLU A 191 -18.86 -5.02 -8.35
CA GLU A 191 -20.29 -5.34 -8.51
C GLU A 191 -20.95 -5.75 -7.18
N LYS A 192 -20.26 -6.55 -6.36
CA LYS A 192 -20.72 -6.94 -5.01
C LYS A 192 -20.89 -5.71 -4.11
N GLU A 193 -19.84 -4.90 -4.00
CA GLU A 193 -19.82 -3.74 -3.10
C GLU A 193 -20.83 -2.68 -3.55
N ALA A 194 -21.05 -2.53 -4.87
CA ALA A 194 -22.08 -1.64 -5.42
C ALA A 194 -23.49 -2.04 -4.95
N ALA A 195 -23.77 -3.34 -4.86
CA ALA A 195 -25.04 -3.85 -4.38
C ALA A 195 -25.17 -3.70 -2.86
N GLU A 196 -24.12 -3.99 -2.10
CA GLU A 196 -24.13 -3.98 -0.63
C GLU A 196 -24.15 -2.56 -0.04
N GLU A 197 -23.23 -1.69 -0.46
CA GLU A 197 -23.09 -0.36 0.15
C GLU A 197 -24.15 0.62 -0.36
N ALA A 198 -24.52 0.55 -1.65
CA ALA A 198 -25.34 1.58 -2.31
C ALA A 198 -26.60 1.08 -3.02
N SER A 199 -26.93 -0.22 -2.92
CA SER A 199 -28.10 -0.85 -3.57
C SER A 199 -28.17 -0.58 -5.08
N ILE A 200 -27.03 -0.50 -5.76
CA ILE A 200 -27.00 -0.24 -7.21
C ILE A 200 -27.53 -1.47 -7.94
N PRO A 201 -28.62 -1.36 -8.72
CA PRO A 201 -29.22 -2.49 -9.39
C PRO A 201 -28.36 -2.98 -10.56
N GLY A 202 -28.47 -4.27 -10.87
CA GLY A 202 -27.59 -4.95 -11.84
C GLY A 202 -27.68 -4.42 -13.27
N ASP A 203 -28.74 -3.72 -13.65
CA ASP A 203 -28.85 -3.03 -14.93
C ASP A 203 -28.00 -1.75 -15.01
N LEU A 204 -27.87 -1.01 -13.90
CA LEU A 204 -26.96 0.13 -13.80
C LEU A 204 -25.50 -0.30 -13.65
N VAL A 205 -25.23 -1.31 -12.82
CA VAL A 205 -23.88 -1.85 -12.58
C VAL A 205 -23.17 -2.29 -13.88
N LYS A 206 -23.92 -2.73 -14.90
CA LYS A 206 -23.38 -3.08 -16.22
C LYS A 206 -22.66 -1.94 -16.93
N ASN A 207 -22.95 -0.69 -16.56
CA ASN A 207 -22.36 0.50 -17.14
C ASN A 207 -21.06 0.94 -16.42
N LEU A 208 -20.55 0.15 -15.46
CA LEU A 208 -19.27 0.42 -14.82
C LEU A 208 -18.14 0.51 -15.86
N VAL A 209 -17.41 1.62 -15.84
CA VAL A 209 -16.25 1.87 -16.69
C VAL A 209 -14.99 1.83 -15.85
N SER A 210 -14.02 0.99 -16.24
CA SER A 210 -12.69 1.00 -15.63
C SER A 210 -11.98 2.31 -15.95
N ALA A 211 -11.58 3.06 -14.92
CA ALA A 211 -10.96 4.38 -15.04
C ALA A 211 -9.45 4.38 -14.70
N GLY A 212 -8.89 3.23 -14.28
CA GLY A 212 -7.47 3.08 -13.95
C GLY A 212 -7.28 2.63 -12.51
N CYS A 213 -6.22 3.11 -11.87
CA CYS A 213 -5.98 2.89 -10.45
C CYS A 213 -5.16 4.02 -9.83
N VAL A 214 -5.38 4.25 -8.54
CA VAL A 214 -4.51 5.08 -7.71
C VAL A 214 -3.68 4.21 -6.77
N SER A 215 -2.48 4.66 -6.43
CA SER A 215 -1.61 3.97 -5.47
C SER A 215 -0.89 4.95 -4.56
N PHE A 216 -0.87 4.61 -3.26
CA PHE A 216 -0.30 5.45 -2.21
C PHE A 216 0.30 4.58 -1.11
N PHE A 217 1.23 5.15 -0.34
CA PHE A 217 1.82 4.49 0.82
C PHE A 217 1.60 5.31 2.09
N PHE A 218 0.53 4.96 2.79
CA PHE A 218 0.12 5.58 4.03
C PHE A 218 0.61 4.78 5.25
N GLU A 219 0.87 5.47 6.36
CA GLU A 219 1.12 4.91 7.68
C GLU A 219 0.14 5.52 8.68
N SER A 220 -0.42 4.66 9.52
CA SER A 220 -1.25 5.04 10.66
C SER A 220 -0.82 4.29 11.91
N GLU A 221 -1.53 4.49 13.01
CA GLU A 221 -1.37 3.72 14.25
C GLU A 221 -1.56 2.21 14.06
N GLN A 222 -2.30 1.79 13.03
CA GLN A 222 -2.53 0.37 12.73
C GLN A 222 -1.34 -0.26 11.98
N GLY A 223 -0.47 0.55 11.36
CA GLY A 223 0.69 0.06 10.62
C GLY A 223 0.81 0.69 9.23
N LEU A 224 1.24 -0.13 8.27
CA LEU A 224 1.66 0.26 6.93
C LEU A 224 0.59 -0.08 5.87
N PHE A 225 0.24 0.88 5.03
CA PHE A 225 -0.84 0.81 4.05
C PHE A 225 -0.32 1.12 2.64
N PRO A 226 0.40 0.20 1.99
CA PRO A 226 0.73 0.30 0.57
C PRO A 226 -0.48 -0.16 -0.23
N ASN A 227 -1.34 0.77 -0.61
CA ASN A 227 -2.62 0.50 -1.27
C ASN A 227 -2.55 0.74 -2.77
N THR A 228 -3.26 -0.10 -3.53
CA THR A 228 -3.65 0.15 -4.92
C THR A 228 -5.16 -0.02 -5.01
N GLU A 229 -5.87 1.05 -5.36
CA GLU A 229 -7.32 1.02 -5.53
C GLU A 229 -7.64 1.05 -7.03
N TYR A 230 -8.36 0.03 -7.51
CA TYR A 230 -8.85 -0.03 -8.89
C TYR A 230 -10.10 0.84 -8.99
N VAL A 231 -10.04 1.86 -9.84
CA VAL A 231 -11.06 2.89 -9.92
C VAL A 231 -12.03 2.57 -11.04
N PHE A 232 -13.31 2.60 -10.72
CA PHE A 232 -14.41 2.54 -11.68
C PHE A 232 -15.21 3.84 -11.61
N ASP A 233 -15.74 4.25 -12.75
CA ASP A 233 -16.69 5.34 -12.84
C ASP A 233 -18.04 4.80 -13.27
N LEU A 234 -19.11 5.33 -12.69
CA LEU A 234 -20.49 4.98 -13.01
C LEU A 234 -21.35 6.24 -13.12
N GLU A 235 -21.79 6.54 -14.34
CA GLU A 235 -22.80 7.59 -14.54
C GLU A 235 -24.17 7.03 -14.12
N LEU A 236 -24.80 7.68 -13.16
CA LEU A 236 -26.08 7.29 -12.57
C LEU A 236 -27.23 8.16 -13.12
N PRO A 237 -28.45 7.61 -13.18
CA PRO A 237 -29.64 8.41 -13.47
C PRO A 237 -29.83 9.53 -12.45
N LEU A 238 -30.39 10.65 -12.89
CA LEU A 238 -30.67 11.82 -12.05
C LEU A 238 -31.65 11.53 -10.89
N ASP A 239 -32.54 10.56 -11.09
CA ASP A 239 -33.54 10.10 -10.12
C ASP A 239 -33.06 8.93 -9.27
N PHE A 240 -31.85 8.42 -9.49
CA PHE A 240 -31.26 7.39 -8.66
C PHE A 240 -30.81 7.98 -7.31
N VAL A 241 -31.26 7.35 -6.23
CA VAL A 241 -30.84 7.65 -4.86
C VAL A 241 -30.24 6.38 -4.26
N PRO A 242 -28.95 6.39 -3.85
CA PRO A 242 -28.34 5.23 -3.24
C PRO A 242 -28.93 4.92 -1.87
N HIS A 243 -28.99 3.64 -1.54
CA HIS A 243 -29.46 3.15 -0.25
C HIS A 243 -28.53 2.08 0.29
N ASN A 244 -28.28 2.12 1.60
CA ASN A 244 -27.52 1.08 2.29
C ASN A 244 -28.29 -0.24 2.33
N ALA A 245 -27.67 -1.36 1.93
CA ALA A 245 -28.27 -2.70 2.04
C ALA A 245 -27.74 -3.54 3.22
N ASP A 246 -26.52 -3.28 3.71
CA ASP A 246 -25.80 -4.20 4.61
C ASP A 246 -25.45 -3.62 6.00
N GLY A 247 -25.70 -2.32 6.22
CA GLY A 247 -25.41 -1.63 7.48
C GLY A 247 -24.08 -0.88 7.51
N GLU A 248 -23.33 -0.86 6.41
CA GLU A 248 -21.99 -0.27 6.35
C GLU A 248 -21.97 1.25 6.15
N VAL A 249 -23.09 1.82 5.69
CA VAL A 249 -23.24 3.23 5.31
C VAL A 249 -24.36 3.92 6.11
N GLN A 250 -24.11 5.09 6.68
CA GLN A 250 -25.15 5.80 7.45
C GLN A 250 -25.82 6.94 6.69
N ALA A 251 -25.18 7.49 5.65
CA ALA A 251 -25.74 8.55 4.84
C ALA A 251 -25.07 8.62 3.46
N PHE A 252 -25.75 9.24 2.51
CA PHE A 252 -25.22 9.60 1.20
C PHE A 252 -25.43 11.09 0.95
N GLU A 253 -24.52 11.69 0.17
CA GLU A 253 -24.64 13.08 -0.24
C GLU A 253 -24.16 13.25 -1.68
N LEU A 254 -24.96 13.93 -2.49
CA LEU A 254 -24.60 14.30 -3.85
C LEU A 254 -24.07 15.73 -3.85
N LEU A 255 -22.81 15.90 -4.26
CA LEU A 255 -22.16 17.21 -4.29
C LEU A 255 -21.78 17.64 -5.70
N PRO A 256 -21.94 18.91 -6.08
CA PRO A 256 -21.22 19.50 -7.19
C PRO A 256 -19.71 19.25 -7.07
N ALA A 257 -19.03 18.97 -8.19
CA ALA A 257 -17.61 18.59 -8.18
C ALA A 257 -16.69 19.63 -7.51
N ASN A 258 -17.00 20.92 -7.64
CA ASN A 258 -16.30 22.01 -6.93
C ASN A 258 -16.50 21.97 -5.40
N GLU A 259 -17.66 21.56 -4.90
CA GLU A 259 -17.90 21.36 -3.46
C GLU A 259 -17.26 20.07 -2.96
N CYS A 260 -17.22 19.03 -3.80
CA CYS A 260 -16.52 17.78 -3.52
C CYS A 260 -15.01 18.02 -3.26
N ILE A 261 -14.37 18.93 -4.02
CA ILE A 261 -12.98 19.37 -3.76
C ILE A 261 -12.84 19.92 -2.34
N GLU A 262 -13.76 20.77 -1.89
CA GLU A 262 -13.66 21.32 -0.53
C GLU A 262 -13.91 20.25 0.54
N ARG A 263 -14.78 19.27 0.24
CA ARG A 263 -15.08 18.16 1.14
C ARG A 263 -13.86 17.31 1.46
N VAL A 264 -12.97 17.04 0.49
CA VAL A 264 -11.77 16.20 0.72
C VAL A 264 -10.77 16.82 1.70
N PHE A 265 -10.83 18.14 1.94
CA PHE A 265 -9.96 18.82 2.89
C PHE A 265 -10.49 18.82 4.33
N THR A 266 -11.74 18.38 4.55
CA THR A 266 -12.32 18.33 5.89
C THR A 266 -11.68 17.23 6.73
N ALA A 267 -11.62 17.42 8.05
CA ALA A 267 -11.08 16.41 8.97
C ALA A 267 -11.92 15.12 8.99
N ASP A 268 -13.18 15.22 8.58
CA ASP A 268 -14.14 14.11 8.54
C ASP A 268 -14.07 13.31 7.25
N PHE A 269 -13.22 13.67 6.29
CA PHE A 269 -12.97 12.85 5.11
C PHE A 269 -11.90 11.77 5.39
N LYS A 270 -12.17 10.53 4.96
CA LYS A 270 -11.24 9.42 5.08
C LYS A 270 -10.01 9.67 4.21
N THR A 271 -8.85 9.76 4.85
CA THR A 271 -7.61 10.20 4.19
C THR A 271 -7.19 9.28 3.03
N THR A 272 -7.42 7.97 3.14
CA THR A 272 -7.07 7.00 2.11
C THR A 272 -8.05 6.96 0.94
N SER A 273 -9.14 7.72 1.00
CA SER A 273 -10.18 7.85 -0.04
C SER A 273 -9.96 9.11 -0.89
N CYS A 274 -9.23 10.09 -0.35
CA CYS A 274 -8.87 11.31 -1.08
C CYS A 274 -8.21 11.05 -2.45
N PRO A 275 -7.29 10.08 -2.61
CA PRO A 275 -6.63 9.84 -3.89
C PRO A 275 -7.61 9.56 -5.04
N VAL A 276 -8.66 8.77 -4.78
CA VAL A 276 -9.66 8.39 -5.79
C VAL A 276 -10.47 9.60 -6.25
N VAL A 277 -10.90 10.45 -5.31
CA VAL A 277 -11.65 11.67 -5.64
C VAL A 277 -10.77 12.67 -6.41
N ILE A 278 -9.51 12.84 -6.00
CA ILE A 278 -8.58 13.74 -6.69
C ILE A 278 -8.31 13.24 -8.11
N ASP A 279 -8.05 11.94 -8.31
CA ASP A 279 -7.91 11.32 -9.62
C ASP A 279 -9.13 11.58 -10.51
N PHE A 280 -10.34 11.36 -9.99
CA PHE A 280 -11.59 11.65 -10.72
C PHE A 280 -11.66 13.12 -11.16
N LEU A 281 -11.39 14.06 -10.25
CA LEU A 281 -11.45 15.49 -10.55
C LEU A 281 -10.38 15.94 -11.56
N ILE A 282 -9.21 15.29 -11.58
CA ILE A 282 -8.19 15.51 -12.61
C ILE A 282 -8.70 15.01 -13.96
N ARG A 283 -9.18 13.76 -14.04
CA ARG A 283 -9.69 13.16 -15.29
C ARG A 283 -10.89 13.91 -15.88
N HIS A 284 -11.67 14.58 -15.02
CA HIS A 284 -12.82 15.39 -15.41
C HIS A 284 -12.53 16.90 -15.56
N GLY A 285 -11.27 17.33 -15.45
CA GLY A 285 -10.84 18.69 -15.77
C GLY A 285 -11.15 19.76 -14.71
N PHE A 286 -11.42 19.36 -13.47
CA PHE A 286 -11.61 20.28 -12.34
C PHE A 286 -10.29 20.65 -11.67
N ILE A 287 -9.32 19.73 -11.67
CA ILE A 287 -7.94 19.98 -11.26
C ILE A 287 -7.08 19.88 -12.51
N THR A 288 -6.39 20.97 -12.87
CA THR A 288 -5.66 21.09 -14.13
C THR A 288 -4.28 21.73 -13.92
N PRO A 289 -3.34 21.59 -14.87
CA PRO A 289 -2.05 22.28 -14.81
C PRO A 289 -2.16 23.81 -14.69
N GLU A 290 -3.25 24.40 -15.17
CA GLU A 290 -3.49 25.84 -15.12
C GLU A 290 -3.96 26.33 -13.74
N ASN A 291 -4.56 25.45 -12.92
CA ASN A 291 -5.11 25.83 -11.61
C ASN A 291 -4.40 25.19 -10.40
N GLU A 292 -3.51 24.21 -10.62
CA GLU A 292 -2.68 23.60 -9.59
C GLU A 292 -1.19 23.68 -9.98
N PHE A 293 -0.45 24.55 -9.28
CA PHE A 293 0.97 24.79 -9.58
C PHE A 293 1.83 23.52 -9.48
N TRP A 294 1.50 22.61 -8.56
CA TRP A 294 2.24 21.36 -8.34
C TRP A 294 1.60 20.15 -9.05
N PHE A 295 0.87 20.38 -10.13
CA PHE A 295 0.04 19.36 -10.78
C PHE A 295 0.78 18.06 -11.09
N THR A 296 1.98 18.13 -11.66
CA THR A 296 2.75 16.91 -12.02
C THR A 296 3.17 16.10 -10.80
N GLN A 297 3.60 16.78 -9.72
CA GLN A 297 3.95 16.11 -8.46
C GLN A 297 2.70 15.51 -7.79
N LEU A 298 1.56 16.21 -7.86
CA LEU A 298 0.29 15.67 -7.39
C LEU A 298 -0.05 14.37 -8.11
N VAL A 299 0.03 14.36 -9.45
CA VAL A 299 -0.21 13.15 -10.28
C VAL A 299 0.76 12.03 -9.91
N GLU A 300 2.06 12.30 -9.75
CA GLU A 300 3.04 11.30 -9.31
C GLU A 300 2.67 10.67 -7.95
N LEU A 301 2.19 11.48 -7.01
CA LEU A 301 1.79 11.03 -5.68
C LEU A 301 0.45 10.27 -5.68
N LEU A 302 -0.34 10.33 -6.74
CA LEU A 302 -1.49 9.43 -6.94
C LEU A 302 -1.10 8.06 -7.50
N HIS A 303 0.16 7.90 -7.93
CA HIS A 303 0.65 6.69 -8.59
C HIS A 303 1.98 6.22 -7.98
N VAL A 304 2.07 6.14 -6.65
CA VAL A 304 3.26 5.61 -5.97
C VAL A 304 3.60 4.23 -6.53
N PRO A 305 4.85 3.97 -6.93
CA PRO A 305 5.22 2.78 -7.70
C PRO A 305 5.38 1.54 -6.81
N LEU A 306 4.30 1.13 -6.14
CA LEU A 306 4.30 0.03 -5.16
C LEU A 306 4.73 -1.32 -5.76
N GLN A 307 4.59 -1.50 -7.08
CA GLN A 307 5.01 -2.72 -7.76
C GLN A 307 6.53 -2.87 -7.86
N SER A 308 7.26 -1.76 -7.95
CA SER A 308 8.73 -1.73 -8.04
C SER A 308 9.38 -1.27 -6.74
N LEU A 309 8.62 -1.11 -5.66
CA LEU A 309 9.16 -0.64 -4.38
C LEU A 309 9.77 -1.78 -3.54
N TYR A 310 9.29 -3.02 -3.70
CA TYR A 310 9.82 -4.20 -2.99
C TYR A 310 10.97 -4.86 -3.75
N THR A 311 12.14 -4.23 -3.71
CA THR A 311 13.30 -4.61 -4.53
C THR A 311 14.35 -5.49 -3.83
N TYR A 312 14.08 -6.03 -2.62
CA TYR A 312 15.09 -6.77 -1.87
C TYR A 312 15.75 -7.90 -2.68
N LYS A 313 14.96 -8.69 -3.42
CA LYS A 313 15.48 -9.79 -4.24
C LYS A 313 16.44 -9.29 -5.32
N GLN A 314 16.08 -8.24 -6.05
CA GLN A 314 16.92 -7.63 -7.08
C GLN A 314 18.23 -7.13 -6.46
N ARG A 315 18.16 -6.37 -5.35
CA ARG A 315 19.35 -5.87 -4.64
C ARG A 315 20.25 -6.99 -4.14
N LEU A 316 19.67 -8.08 -3.64
CA LEU A 316 20.40 -9.26 -3.19
C LEU A 316 21.16 -9.93 -4.34
N GLU A 317 20.50 -10.11 -5.49
CA GLU A 317 21.11 -10.69 -6.70
C GLU A 317 22.24 -9.81 -7.25
N GLU A 318 22.04 -8.49 -7.30
CA GLU A 318 23.06 -7.52 -7.70
C GLU A 318 24.27 -7.55 -6.77
N SER A 319 24.04 -7.55 -5.46
CA SER A 319 25.11 -7.59 -4.46
C SER A 319 25.90 -8.89 -4.50
N ARG A 320 25.24 -10.03 -4.76
CA ARG A 320 25.90 -11.32 -4.97
C ARG A 320 26.78 -11.32 -6.22
N LYS A 321 26.27 -10.81 -7.36
CA LYS A 321 27.04 -10.68 -8.61
C LYS A 321 28.27 -9.81 -8.41
N HIS A 322 28.11 -8.66 -7.76
CA HIS A 322 29.22 -7.76 -7.46
C HIS A 322 30.27 -8.43 -6.58
N HIS A 323 29.85 -9.15 -5.54
CA HIS A 323 30.77 -9.85 -4.64
C HIS A 323 31.54 -10.97 -5.37
N GLN A 324 30.86 -11.75 -6.22
CA GLN A 324 31.51 -12.78 -7.06
C GLN A 324 32.52 -12.16 -8.03
N GLN A 325 32.20 -11.03 -8.66
CA GLN A 325 33.10 -10.32 -9.57
C GLN A 325 34.34 -9.77 -8.84
N GLN A 326 34.17 -9.26 -7.63
CA GLN A 326 35.29 -8.82 -6.78
C GLN A 326 36.23 -9.98 -6.43
N GLN A 327 35.70 -11.10 -5.95
CA GLN A 327 36.49 -12.29 -5.65
C GLN A 327 37.25 -12.79 -6.88
N GLN A 328 36.59 -12.84 -8.05
CA GLN A 328 37.23 -13.25 -9.30
C GLN A 328 38.34 -12.29 -9.73
N THR A 329 38.14 -10.98 -9.55
CA THR A 329 39.16 -9.96 -9.84
C THR A 329 40.37 -10.08 -8.90
N GLU A 330 40.14 -10.31 -7.61
CA GLU A 330 41.20 -10.56 -6.62
C GLU A 330 41.99 -11.82 -6.95
N LEU A 331 41.32 -12.92 -7.31
CA LEU A 331 41.99 -14.15 -7.76
C LEU A 331 42.85 -13.93 -9.02
N ILE A 332 42.36 -13.15 -9.99
CA ILE A 332 43.14 -12.79 -11.19
C ILE A 332 44.36 -11.95 -10.81
N LEU A 333 44.22 -10.98 -9.90
CA LEU A 333 45.32 -10.15 -9.41
C LEU A 333 46.37 -10.98 -8.65
N ILE A 334 45.93 -11.91 -7.79
CA ILE A 334 46.81 -12.83 -7.07
C ILE A 334 47.58 -13.70 -8.06
N ASN A 335 46.89 -14.30 -9.04
CA ASN A 335 47.53 -15.15 -10.05
C ASN A 335 48.53 -14.36 -10.91
N LYS A 336 48.18 -13.14 -11.35
CA LYS A 336 49.13 -12.25 -12.07
C LYS A 336 50.34 -11.87 -11.21
N SER A 337 50.17 -11.67 -9.90
CA SER A 337 51.28 -11.38 -8.98
C SER A 337 52.20 -12.58 -8.79
N LEU A 338 51.65 -13.79 -8.77
CA LEU A 338 52.41 -15.05 -8.69
C LEU A 338 53.16 -15.32 -10.00
N GLU A 339 52.54 -15.06 -11.16
CA GLU A 339 53.16 -15.19 -12.48
C GLU A 339 54.28 -14.15 -12.72
N ASN A 340 54.13 -12.93 -12.19
CA ASN A 340 55.13 -11.86 -12.31
C ASN A 340 56.27 -11.91 -11.26
N GLY A 341 56.38 -13.00 -10.49
CA GLY A 341 57.59 -13.34 -9.74
C GLY A 341 57.96 -12.41 -8.57
N HIS A 342 56.99 -11.77 -7.90
CA HIS A 342 57.26 -11.08 -6.63
C HIS A 342 56.96 -12.00 -5.45
N ALA A 343 58.03 -12.58 -4.87
CA ALA A 343 57.99 -13.30 -3.61
C ALA A 343 57.57 -12.35 -2.47
N ILE A 344 56.34 -12.48 -1.97
CA ILE A 344 55.92 -11.82 -0.73
C ILE A 344 56.54 -12.61 0.44
N ASN A 345 57.73 -12.22 0.86
CA ASN A 345 58.31 -12.65 2.13
C ASN A 345 57.48 -12.07 3.29
N LYS A 346 56.62 -12.89 3.89
CA LYS A 346 56.09 -12.62 5.24
C LYS A 346 57.18 -12.93 6.25
N THR A 347 57.92 -11.90 6.68
CA THR A 347 58.81 -12.00 7.83
C THR A 347 57.96 -12.12 9.10
N ILE A 348 57.93 -13.33 9.66
CA ILE A 348 57.54 -13.57 11.05
C ILE A 348 58.69 -13.06 11.91
N THR A 349 58.52 -11.92 12.58
CA THR A 349 59.39 -11.53 13.70
C THR A 349 58.74 -11.97 15.01
N LYS A 350 59.25 -13.08 15.56
CA LYS A 350 59.25 -13.37 16.99
C LYS A 350 60.59 -12.90 17.56
N THR A 351 60.55 -12.05 18.59
CA THR A 351 61.50 -11.84 19.71
C THR A 351 61.02 -10.56 20.44
N ASN A 352 60.85 -10.44 21.75
CA ASN A 352 61.04 -11.27 22.95
C ASN A 352 59.92 -10.96 23.93
#